data_AF-A0AA35S402-F1
#
_entry.id   AF-A0AA35S402-F1
#
_cell.length_a   1.000
_cell.length_b   1.000
_cell.length_c   1.000
_cell.angle_alpha   90.00
_cell.angle_beta   90.00
_cell.angle_gamma   90.00
#
_symmetry.space_group_name_H-M   'P 1'
#
loop_
_entity.id
_entity.type
_entity.pdbx_description
1 polymer ?
#
loop_
_entity_poly.entity_id
_entity_poly.type
_entity_poly.pdbx_seq_one_letter_code
_entity_poly.pdbx_strand_id
1 'polypeptide(L)'
;MAGRPIPPELYRPAMATQVLLALHDRASQLRVGEDRLTVTGDKGYCMVRATHGVSSGTWFYEVYMADLDSVPECAVRLGWSQSLGNLQAPCGLDKLSYSWRSRFGTKFHQSRGKHYSESYATGDTLGLLIHLPNQKTQTSKLPPTHKDKALIKFKNYFYFEERDEQVDEFEKTLRPLPGSKV
;
A
#
# COMPACT_ATOMS: atom_id res chain seq x y z
N MET A 1 -26.32 -23.52 -21.22
CA MET A 1 -26.90 -22.42 -20.41
C MET A 1 -26.02 -21.20 -20.61
N ALA A 2 -26.53 -20.15 -21.24
CA ALA A 2 -25.77 -18.90 -21.40
C ALA A 2 -25.50 -18.31 -20.01
N GLY A 3 -24.22 -18.12 -19.65
CA GLY A 3 -23.84 -17.49 -18.39
C GLY A 3 -24.46 -16.09 -18.31
N ARG A 4 -25.00 -15.72 -17.15
CA ARG A 4 -25.52 -14.37 -16.95
C ARG A 4 -24.39 -13.37 -17.27
N PRO A 5 -24.68 -12.29 -18.02
CA PRO A 5 -23.68 -11.28 -18.32
C PRO A 5 -23.11 -10.74 -17.01
N ILE A 6 -21.78 -10.69 -16.92
CA ILE A 6 -21.08 -10.18 -15.74
C ILE A 6 -21.42 -8.68 -15.64
N PRO A 7 -21.93 -8.21 -14.48
CA PRO A 7 -22.27 -6.80 -14.30
C PRO A 7 -21.10 -5.86 -14.65
N PRO A 8 -21.35 -4.78 -15.41
CA PRO A 8 -20.31 -3.83 -15.85
C PRO A 8 -19.57 -3.17 -14.66
N GLU A 9 -20.21 -3.07 -13.49
CA GLU A 9 -19.61 -2.56 -12.27
C GLU A 9 -18.45 -3.43 -11.76
N LEU A 10 -18.45 -4.73 -12.06
CA LEU A 10 -17.35 -5.62 -11.70
C LEU A 10 -16.09 -5.31 -12.52
N TYR A 11 -16.25 -4.84 -13.76
CA TYR A 11 -15.13 -4.56 -14.65
C TYR A 11 -14.41 -3.24 -14.34
N ARG A 12 -15.04 -2.32 -13.61
CA ARG A 12 -14.43 -1.02 -13.29
C ARG A 12 -13.98 -0.99 -11.83
N PRO A 13 -12.78 -0.46 -11.53
CA PRO A 13 -12.42 -0.11 -10.17
C PRO A 13 -13.40 0.97 -9.67
N ALA A 14 -14.27 0.64 -8.72
CA ALA A 14 -15.05 1.63 -8.00
C ALA A 14 -14.18 2.19 -6.88
N MET A 15 -13.64 3.40 -7.06
CA MET A 15 -12.97 4.09 -5.96
C MET A 15 -14.04 4.68 -5.04
N ALA A 16 -13.98 4.32 -3.76
CA ALA A 16 -14.84 4.91 -2.74
C ALA A 16 -14.54 6.40 -2.62
N THR A 17 -15.53 7.21 -2.23
CA THR A 17 -15.35 8.67 -2.04
C THR A 17 -14.41 9.01 -0.89
N GLN A 18 -14.15 8.05 0.01
CA GLN A 18 -13.27 8.20 1.16
C GLN A 18 -12.05 7.30 1.03
N VAL A 19 -10.89 7.82 1.42
CA VAL A 19 -9.66 7.04 1.53
C VAL A 19 -9.70 6.23 2.81
N LEU A 20 -9.84 4.91 2.67
CA LEU A 20 -9.86 3.94 3.76
C LEU A 20 -8.73 2.93 3.61
N LEU A 21 -8.46 2.14 4.66
CA LEU A 21 -7.64 0.94 4.56
C LEU A 21 -8.34 -0.13 3.71
N ALA A 22 -7.63 -0.74 2.76
CA ALA A 22 -8.19 -1.70 1.83
C ALA A 22 -8.34 -3.08 2.49
N LEU A 23 -9.55 -3.66 2.45
CA LEU A 23 -9.83 -4.96 3.07
C LEU A 23 -9.27 -6.14 2.26
N HIS A 24 -9.08 -5.96 0.97
CA HIS A 24 -8.52 -6.96 0.05
C HIS A 24 -7.01 -6.81 -0.13
N ASP A 25 -6.43 -5.67 0.27
CA ASP A 25 -5.03 -5.33 0.04
C ASP A 25 -4.29 -5.20 1.37
N ARG A 26 -4.31 -6.31 2.12
CA ARG A 26 -3.74 -6.45 3.46
C ARG A 26 -3.31 -7.88 3.73
N ALA A 27 -2.34 -8.04 4.61
CA ALA A 27 -2.07 -9.35 5.21
C ALA A 27 -3.29 -9.87 5.98
N SER A 28 -3.55 -11.17 5.89
CA SER A 28 -4.76 -11.80 6.45
C SER A 28 -4.81 -11.71 7.98
N GLN A 29 -3.65 -11.72 8.64
CA GLN A 29 -3.50 -11.62 10.10
C GLN A 29 -3.71 -10.20 10.66
N LEU A 30 -3.68 -9.15 9.82
CA LEU A 30 -3.96 -7.80 10.29
C LEU A 30 -5.45 -7.65 10.60
N ARG A 31 -5.74 -6.94 11.69
CA ARG A 31 -7.10 -6.60 12.09
C ARG A 31 -7.35 -5.15 11.73
N VAL A 32 -8.37 -4.91 10.92
CA VAL A 32 -8.79 -3.57 10.51
C VAL A 32 -10.04 -3.23 11.30
N GLY A 33 -10.09 -2.02 11.88
CA GLY A 33 -11.25 -1.52 12.61
C GLY A 33 -12.50 -1.45 11.73
N GLU A 34 -13.68 -1.38 12.35
CA GLU A 34 -14.96 -1.28 11.62
C GLU A 34 -15.04 -0.02 10.75
N ASP A 35 -14.44 1.07 11.23
CA ASP A 35 -14.29 2.35 10.51
C ASP A 35 -13.30 2.28 9.34
N ARG A 36 -12.50 1.21 9.26
CA ARG A 36 -11.40 1.01 8.30
C ARG A 36 -10.36 2.12 8.30
N LEU A 37 -10.18 2.79 9.43
CA LEU A 37 -9.16 3.82 9.64
C LEU A 37 -8.07 3.36 10.63
N THR A 38 -8.37 2.34 11.43
CA THR A 38 -7.40 1.75 12.37
C THR A 38 -6.95 0.37 11.91
N VAL A 39 -5.67 0.05 12.11
CA VAL A 39 -5.12 -1.29 11.91
C VAL A 39 -4.28 -1.72 13.10
N THR A 40 -4.42 -2.97 13.51
CA THR A 40 -3.59 -3.61 14.53
C THR A 40 -3.03 -4.94 14.03
N GLY A 41 -1.87 -5.32 14.55
CA GLY A 41 -1.19 -6.58 14.22
C GLY A 41 -0.50 -7.17 15.43
N ASP A 42 -0.46 -8.49 15.51
CA ASP A 42 0.04 -9.26 16.67
C ASP A 42 1.07 -10.34 16.28
N LYS A 43 1.30 -10.57 14.98
CA LYS A 43 2.15 -11.67 14.44
C LYS A 43 3.21 -11.15 13.49
N GLY A 44 4.22 -10.50 14.04
CA GLY A 44 5.36 -9.97 13.29
C GLY A 44 4.96 -8.88 12.29
N TYR A 45 5.91 -8.51 11.42
CA TYR A 45 5.66 -7.48 10.42
C TYR A 45 4.81 -7.99 9.27
N CYS A 46 3.84 -7.16 8.90
CA CYS A 46 3.04 -7.30 7.69
C CYS A 46 2.47 -5.93 7.31
N MET A 47 1.76 -5.85 6.19
CA MET A 47 1.35 -4.59 5.57
C MET A 47 -0.14 -4.58 5.23
N VAL A 48 -0.72 -3.38 5.30
CA VAL A 48 -1.99 -3.00 4.69
C VAL A 48 -1.76 -1.75 3.84
N ARG A 49 -2.43 -1.65 2.70
CA ARG A 49 -2.43 -0.45 1.86
C ARG A 49 -3.77 0.27 1.92
N ALA A 50 -3.75 1.56 1.57
CA ALA A 50 -4.97 2.33 1.39
C ALA A 50 -5.71 1.88 0.12
N THR A 51 -7.00 2.19 0.08
CA THR A 51 -7.88 2.00 -1.09
C THR A 51 -7.48 2.81 -2.32
N HIS A 52 -6.66 3.85 -2.12
CA HIS A 52 -6.25 4.78 -3.16
C HIS A 52 -4.73 4.75 -3.34
N GLY A 53 -4.30 4.82 -4.59
CA GLY A 53 -2.90 5.02 -4.97
C GLY A 53 -2.66 6.40 -5.55
N VAL A 54 -1.39 6.79 -5.64
CA VAL A 54 -0.94 8.05 -6.25
C VAL A 54 -0.14 7.75 -7.51
N SER A 55 -0.45 8.45 -8.61
CA SER A 55 0.27 8.31 -9.89
C SER A 55 1.05 9.57 -10.28
N SER A 56 0.58 10.75 -9.86
CA SER A 56 1.27 12.03 -10.03
C SER A 56 0.76 13.10 -9.05
N GLY A 57 1.47 14.22 -8.95
CA GLY A 57 1.15 15.35 -8.08
C GLY A 57 1.85 15.32 -6.72
N THR A 58 1.41 16.19 -5.81
CA THR A 58 1.87 16.23 -4.42
C THR A 58 0.70 15.84 -3.52
N TRP A 59 0.90 14.82 -2.71
CA TRP A 59 -0.11 14.28 -1.81
C TRP A 59 0.52 14.05 -0.45
N PHE A 60 -0.31 14.07 0.58
CA PHE A 60 0.11 13.65 1.90
C PHE A 60 -1.03 12.91 2.59
N TYR A 61 -0.67 12.13 3.59
CA TYR A 61 -1.60 11.57 4.57
C TYR A 61 -0.98 11.67 5.96
N GLU A 62 -1.81 11.56 6.98
CA GLU A 62 -1.39 11.58 8.37
C GLU A 62 -1.71 10.25 9.03
N VAL A 63 -0.88 9.85 9.99
CA VAL A 63 -1.12 8.68 10.83
C VAL A 63 -1.00 9.07 12.28
N TYR A 64 -2.05 8.79 13.04
CA TYR A 64 -2.06 8.94 14.49
C TYR A 64 -1.61 7.63 15.15
N MET A 65 -0.61 7.71 16.02
CA MET A 65 -0.11 6.56 16.79
C MET A 65 -0.97 6.36 18.04
N ALA A 66 -2.01 5.53 17.92
CA ALA A 66 -3.00 5.38 18.99
C ALA A 66 -2.50 4.62 20.23
N ASP A 67 -1.74 3.53 20.02
CA ASP A 67 -1.32 2.64 21.11
C ASP A 67 -0.06 1.85 20.74
N LEU A 68 1.06 2.56 20.57
CA LEU A 68 2.33 1.95 20.15
C LEU A 68 3.12 1.41 21.35
N ASP A 69 3.05 2.10 22.49
CA ASP A 69 3.92 1.86 23.65
C ASP A 69 3.32 0.86 24.66
N SER A 70 2.07 0.42 24.47
CA SER A 70 1.44 -0.59 25.33
C SER A 70 2.05 -1.99 25.17
N VAL A 71 2.73 -2.25 24.05
CA VAL A 71 3.35 -3.53 23.75
C VAL A 71 4.88 -3.39 23.75
N PRO A 72 5.60 -4.10 24.63
CA PRO A 72 7.05 -4.10 24.64
C PRO A 72 7.64 -4.51 23.29
N GLU A 73 8.71 -3.83 22.87
CA GLU A 73 9.42 -4.11 21.61
C GLU A 73 8.55 -3.97 20.35
N CYS A 74 7.37 -3.34 20.45
CA CYS A 74 6.54 -3.02 19.30
C CYS A 74 7.22 -2.00 18.39
N ALA A 75 7.06 -2.18 17.08
CA ALA A 75 7.57 -1.25 16.11
C ALA A 75 6.68 -1.23 14.86
N VAL A 76 6.35 -0.03 14.42
CA VAL A 76 5.53 0.24 13.25
C VAL A 76 6.41 0.84 12.16
N ARG A 77 6.10 0.54 10.89
CA ARG A 77 6.72 1.15 9.72
C ARG A 77 5.65 1.81 8.87
N LEU A 78 5.74 3.13 8.75
CA LEU A 78 4.86 3.95 7.90
C LEU A 78 5.57 4.29 6.60
N GLY A 79 4.85 4.42 5.49
CA GLY A 79 5.51 4.74 4.23
C GLY A 79 4.67 4.56 2.98
N TRP A 80 5.37 4.35 1.87
CA TRP A 80 4.78 4.20 0.53
C TRP A 80 5.22 2.88 -0.08
N SER A 81 4.31 2.20 -0.76
CA SER A 81 4.56 0.92 -1.43
C SER A 81 3.84 0.90 -2.78
N GLN A 82 4.51 0.35 -3.79
CA GLN A 82 3.87 0.01 -5.06
C GLN A 82 3.01 -1.26 -4.90
N SER A 83 2.07 -1.49 -5.82
CA SER A 83 1.07 -2.55 -5.72
C SER A 83 1.64 -3.97 -5.60
N LEU A 84 2.82 -4.21 -6.20
CA LEU A 84 3.50 -5.50 -6.18
C LEU A 84 4.28 -5.77 -4.88
N GLY A 85 4.26 -4.85 -3.91
CA GLY A 85 4.92 -5.04 -2.62
C GLY A 85 4.31 -6.19 -1.82
N ASN A 86 5.14 -7.05 -1.25
CA ASN A 86 4.66 -8.23 -0.51
C ASN A 86 3.98 -7.83 0.80
N LEU A 87 2.68 -8.12 0.92
CA LEU A 87 1.88 -7.77 2.10
C LEU A 87 2.30 -8.53 3.37
N GLN A 88 2.93 -9.70 3.23
CA GLN A 88 3.44 -10.49 4.35
C GLN A 88 4.82 -10.00 4.85
N ALA A 89 5.39 -8.98 4.21
CA ALA A 89 6.66 -8.37 4.57
C ALA A 89 6.47 -7.00 5.22
N PRO A 90 7.46 -6.52 6.00
CA PRO A 90 7.49 -5.12 6.41
C PRO A 90 7.62 -4.19 5.20
N CYS A 91 6.97 -3.03 5.27
CA CYS A 91 7.23 -1.93 4.32
C CYS A 91 8.73 -1.56 4.36
N GLY A 92 9.34 -1.42 3.19
CA GLY A 92 10.79 -1.18 3.01
C GLY A 92 11.65 -2.44 2.91
N LEU A 93 11.06 -3.65 2.81
CA LEU A 93 11.79 -4.90 2.58
C LEU A 93 12.40 -4.94 1.17
N ASP A 94 11.59 -4.64 0.15
CA ASP A 94 11.87 -4.81 -1.27
C ASP A 94 12.29 -3.50 -1.96
N LYS A 95 12.39 -3.53 -3.30
CA LYS A 95 12.65 -2.31 -4.10
C LYS A 95 11.39 -1.47 -4.33
N LEU A 96 10.23 -1.99 -3.95
CA LEU A 96 8.91 -1.45 -4.26
C LEU A 96 8.34 -0.59 -3.14
N SER A 97 9.03 -0.52 -2.00
CA SER A 97 8.56 0.19 -0.83
C SER A 97 9.65 0.99 -0.12
N TYR A 98 9.22 2.07 0.53
CA TYR A 98 10.03 2.97 1.34
C TYR A 98 9.29 3.20 2.64
N SER A 99 9.96 3.07 3.78
CA SER A 99 9.32 3.24 5.07
C SER A 99 10.17 3.94 6.10
N TRP A 100 9.50 4.42 7.13
CA TRP A 100 10.06 5.06 8.32
C TRP A 100 9.57 4.29 9.55
N ARG A 101 10.52 3.73 10.32
CA ARG A 101 10.24 2.92 11.49
C ARG A 101 10.16 3.78 12.76
N SER A 102 9.18 3.47 13.62
CA SER A 102 8.98 4.13 14.91
C SER A 102 10.23 4.09 15.79
N ARG A 103 10.77 2.89 15.96
CA ARG A 103 11.96 2.70 16.78
C ARG A 103 13.21 3.23 16.09
N PHE A 104 13.94 4.07 16.81
CA PHE A 104 15.18 4.73 16.38
C PHE A 104 15.05 5.67 15.16
N GLY A 105 13.82 5.98 14.73
CA GLY A 105 13.53 6.86 13.61
C GLY A 105 14.32 6.52 12.34
N THR A 106 14.37 5.24 11.98
CA THR A 106 15.18 4.75 10.86
C THR A 106 14.33 4.59 9.61
N LYS A 107 14.81 5.07 8.46
CA LYS A 107 14.22 4.79 7.16
C LYS A 107 14.71 3.47 6.59
N PHE A 108 13.84 2.73 5.92
CA PHE A 108 14.12 1.45 5.28
C PHE A 108 13.75 1.46 3.80
N HIS A 109 14.61 0.85 3.00
CA HIS A 109 14.39 0.49 1.61
C HIS A 109 15.32 -0.67 1.28
N GLN A 110 14.88 -1.68 0.52
CA GLN A 110 15.70 -2.88 0.24
C GLN A 110 16.24 -3.54 1.51
N SER A 111 15.46 -3.56 2.58
CA SER A 111 15.86 -4.08 3.90
C SER A 111 17.03 -3.35 4.56
N ARG A 112 17.47 -2.22 4.02
CA ARG A 112 18.58 -1.42 4.53
C ARG A 112 18.07 -0.26 5.36
N GLY A 113 18.27 -0.36 6.67
CA GLY A 113 17.95 0.69 7.63
C GLY A 113 19.03 1.77 7.69
N LYS A 114 18.63 3.04 7.70
CA LYS A 114 19.50 4.20 7.98
C LYS A 114 18.82 5.14 8.95
N HIS A 115 19.56 5.70 9.89
CA HIS A 115 19.02 6.75 10.77
C HIS A 115 18.51 7.92 9.93
N TYR A 116 17.35 8.46 10.30
CA TYR A 116 16.65 9.49 9.55
C TYR A 116 16.09 10.59 10.44
N SER A 117 15.59 10.23 11.61
CA SER A 117 15.00 11.14 12.59
C SER A 117 15.02 10.52 13.99
N GLU A 118 14.46 11.24 14.96
CA GLU A 118 14.13 10.68 16.26
C GLU A 118 12.99 9.64 16.15
N SER A 119 12.83 8.82 17.18
CA SER A 119 11.72 7.88 17.27
C SER A 119 10.39 8.62 17.46
N TYR A 120 9.32 8.01 16.98
CA TYR A 120 7.95 8.42 17.26
C TYR A 120 7.23 7.39 18.13
N ALA A 121 6.27 7.85 18.90
CA ALA A 121 5.62 7.13 19.99
C ALA A 121 4.10 7.34 20.00
N THR A 122 3.42 6.77 20.99
CA THR A 122 1.98 6.94 21.19
C THR A 122 1.61 8.42 21.37
N GLY A 123 0.55 8.86 20.72
CA GLY A 123 0.07 10.24 20.72
C GLY A 123 0.62 11.11 19.58
N ASP A 124 1.65 10.65 18.86
CA ASP A 124 2.18 11.40 17.72
C ASP A 124 1.23 11.36 16.51
N THR A 125 1.16 12.48 15.80
CA THR A 125 0.52 12.58 14.48
C THR A 125 1.59 12.85 13.43
N LEU A 126 1.77 11.88 12.53
CA LEU A 126 2.90 11.85 11.59
C LEU A 126 2.39 12.11 10.17
N GLY A 127 2.87 13.18 9.54
CA GLY A 127 2.58 13.49 8.14
C GLY A 127 3.57 12.82 7.19
N LEU A 128 3.07 12.13 6.16
CA LEU A 128 3.85 11.52 5.10
C LEU A 128 3.49 12.16 3.77
N LEU A 129 4.41 12.94 3.21
CA LEU A 129 4.26 13.59 1.92
C LEU A 129 4.94 12.78 0.82
N ILE A 130 4.34 12.78 -0.37
CA ILE A 130 4.96 12.28 -1.58
C ILE A 130 4.73 13.27 -2.72
N HIS A 131 5.78 13.52 -3.49
CA HIS A 131 5.72 14.28 -4.72
C HIS A 131 6.16 13.41 -5.89
N LEU A 132 5.27 13.26 -6.86
CA LEU A 132 5.48 12.54 -8.12
C LEU A 132 5.28 13.52 -9.28
N PRO A 133 6.34 13.97 -9.96
CA PRO A 133 6.20 14.94 -11.03
C PRO A 133 5.38 14.36 -12.20
N ASN A 134 4.58 15.21 -12.84
CA ASN A 134 3.83 14.83 -14.03
C ASN A 134 4.82 14.47 -15.16
N GLN A 135 4.77 13.23 -15.62
CA GLN A 135 5.50 12.84 -16.82
C GLN A 135 4.72 13.31 -18.05
N LYS A 136 5.36 14.11 -18.92
CA LYS A 136 4.76 14.62 -20.16
C LYS A 136 4.22 13.51 -21.09
N THR A 137 4.70 12.27 -20.90
CA THR A 137 4.35 11.09 -21.69
C THR A 137 3.14 10.30 -21.17
N GLN A 138 2.62 10.59 -19.96
CA GLN A 138 1.40 9.95 -19.47
C GLN A 138 0.18 10.65 -20.06
N THR A 139 -0.32 10.13 -21.19
CA THR A 139 -1.54 10.61 -21.86
C THR A 139 -2.81 10.36 -21.05
N SER A 140 -2.79 9.38 -20.12
CA SER A 140 -3.87 9.12 -19.15
C SER A 140 -3.33 9.19 -17.73
N LYS A 141 -3.92 10.05 -16.89
CA LYS A 141 -3.65 10.11 -15.44
C LYS A 141 -4.29 8.94 -14.67
N LEU A 142 -5.28 8.31 -15.28
CA LEU A 142 -6.00 7.18 -14.72
C LEU A 142 -5.36 5.88 -15.21
N PRO A 143 -5.23 4.87 -14.34
CA PRO A 143 -4.82 3.54 -14.78
C PRO A 143 -5.82 3.02 -15.82
N PRO A 144 -5.42 2.09 -16.70
CA PRO A 144 -6.33 1.42 -17.62
C PRO A 144 -7.52 0.88 -16.84
N THR A 145 -8.74 1.26 -17.24
CA THR A 145 -9.97 0.85 -16.54
C THR A 145 -10.49 -0.50 -17.02
N HIS A 146 -9.95 -1.03 -18.12
CA HIS A 146 -10.26 -2.38 -18.58
C HIS A 146 -9.43 -3.41 -17.80
N LYS A 147 -10.08 -4.47 -17.33
CA LYS A 147 -9.45 -5.57 -16.62
C LYS A 147 -9.31 -6.75 -17.56
N ASP A 148 -8.14 -6.92 -18.17
CA ASP A 148 -7.79 -8.12 -18.96
C ASP A 148 -7.20 -9.20 -18.03
N LYS A 149 -8.02 -9.61 -17.05
CA LYS A 149 -7.63 -10.59 -16.03
C LYS A 149 -8.70 -11.67 -15.93
N ALA A 150 -8.29 -12.89 -15.63
CA ALA A 150 -9.23 -14.00 -15.48
C ALA A 150 -10.20 -13.71 -14.33
N LEU A 151 -11.50 -13.81 -14.60
CA LEU A 151 -12.53 -13.66 -13.58
C LEU A 151 -12.83 -15.03 -12.95
N ILE A 152 -12.65 -15.14 -11.64
CA ILE A 152 -12.93 -16.34 -10.87
C ILE A 152 -14.14 -16.12 -9.96
N LYS A 153 -14.94 -17.16 -9.72
CA LYS A 153 -16.03 -17.15 -8.74
C LYS A 153 -15.60 -17.88 -7.48
N PHE A 154 -15.54 -17.18 -6.35
CA PHE A 154 -15.18 -17.75 -5.06
C PHE A 154 -16.19 -17.34 -3.98
N LYS A 155 -16.73 -18.30 -3.24
CA LYS A 155 -17.74 -18.08 -2.17
C LYS A 155 -18.89 -17.14 -2.59
N ASN A 156 -19.42 -17.33 -3.81
CA ASN A 156 -20.48 -16.51 -4.43
C ASN A 156 -20.10 -15.07 -4.84
N TYR A 157 -18.84 -14.67 -4.67
CA TYR A 157 -18.30 -13.40 -5.17
C TYR A 157 -17.41 -13.63 -6.39
N PHE A 158 -17.28 -12.60 -7.23
CA PHE A 158 -16.40 -12.61 -8.40
C PHE A 158 -15.13 -11.82 -8.11
N TYR A 159 -13.98 -12.36 -8.48
CA TYR A 159 -12.65 -11.76 -8.29
C TYR A 159 -11.86 -11.81 -9.59
N PHE A 160 -10.97 -10.86 -9.80
CA PHE A 160 -9.97 -10.93 -10.87
C PHE A 160 -8.69 -11.53 -10.31
N GLU A 161 -8.13 -12.50 -11.02
CA GLU A 161 -6.86 -13.13 -10.66
C GLU A 161 -5.69 -12.26 -11.11
N GLU A 162 -4.75 -11.99 -10.20
CA GLU A 162 -3.46 -11.37 -10.50
C GLU A 162 -2.36 -12.41 -10.29
N ARG A 163 -1.41 -12.54 -11.23
CA ARG A 163 -0.30 -13.49 -11.14
C ARG A 163 0.94 -12.81 -10.60
N ASP A 164 1.54 -13.39 -9.56
CA ASP A 164 2.73 -12.86 -8.86
C ASP A 164 4.06 -13.11 -9.61
N GLU A 165 4.04 -13.91 -10.69
CA GLU A 165 5.23 -14.37 -11.43
C GLU A 165 6.08 -13.24 -12.05
N GLN A 166 5.61 -12.00 -12.00
CA GLN A 166 6.22 -10.85 -12.67
C GLN A 166 7.02 -9.92 -11.74
N VAL A 167 7.04 -10.15 -10.42
CA VAL A 167 7.66 -9.21 -9.47
C VAL A 167 9.17 -9.07 -9.70
N ASP A 168 9.90 -10.18 -9.83
CA ASP A 168 11.37 -10.16 -10.01
C ASP A 168 11.80 -9.51 -11.33
N GLU A 169 11.03 -9.73 -12.39
CA GLU A 169 11.26 -9.10 -13.70
C GLU A 169 10.95 -7.60 -13.63
N PHE A 170 9.82 -7.24 -13.02
CA PHE A 170 9.42 -5.85 -12.82
C PHE A 170 10.46 -5.08 -12.02
N GLU A 171 11.00 -5.66 -10.95
CA GLU A 171 12.05 -5.03 -10.14
C GLU A 171 13.31 -4.68 -10.95
N LYS A 172 13.66 -5.45 -11.98
CA LYS A 172 14.82 -5.16 -12.86
C LYS A 172 14.56 -3.96 -13.78
N THR A 173 13.29 -3.70 -14.09
CA THR A 173 12.88 -2.57 -14.94
C THR A 173 12.76 -1.24 -14.19
N LEU A 174 12.77 -1.27 -12.85
CA LEU A 174 12.64 -0.07 -12.03
C LEU A 174 13.72 0.97 -12.36
N ARG A 175 13.27 2.22 -12.47
CA ARG A 175 14.09 3.41 -12.66
C ARG A 175 13.61 4.49 -11.71
N PRO A 176 14.50 5.22 -11.01
CA PRO A 176 14.10 6.37 -10.20
C PRO A 176 13.35 7.39 -11.07
N LEU A 177 12.20 7.87 -10.58
CA LEU A 177 11.46 8.94 -11.25
C LEU A 177 12.15 10.29 -10.99
N PRO A 178 12.72 10.97 -12.01
CA PRO A 178 13.46 12.21 -11.78
C PRO A 178 12.56 13.29 -11.19
N GLY A 179 13.02 13.96 -10.13
CA GLY A 179 12.28 15.00 -9.43
C GLY A 179 11.25 14.49 -8.40
N SER A 180 11.05 13.17 -8.29
CA SER A 180 10.22 12.61 -7.22
C SER A 180 10.90 12.71 -5.85
N LYS A 181 10.09 12.83 -4.79
CA LYS A 181 10.58 12.86 -3.40
C LYS A 181 9.51 12.38 -2.43
N VAL A 182 9.98 11.79 -1.33
CA VAL A 182 9.26 11.44 -0.11
C VAL A 182 10.06 11.94 1.08
#